data_AF-D9PKY5-F1
#
_entry.id   AF-D9PKY5-F1
#
_cell.length_a   1.000
_cell.length_b   1.000
_cell.length_c   1.000
_cell.angle_alpha   90.00
_cell.angle_beta   90.00
_cell.angle_gamma   90.00
#
_symmetry.space_group_name_H-M   'P 1'
#
loop_
_entity.id
_entity.type
_entity.pdbx_description
1 polymer ?
#
loop_
_entity_poly.entity_id
_entity_poly.type
_entity_poly.pdbx_seq_one_letter_code
_entity_poly.pdbx_strand_id
1 'polypeptide(L)'
;AAGVIRFLGAHDPLDREALAVVSYPALRVAQAGATLRPHPEGEGRGVRLAAGTVVRPLHSERGWVEVVVWGDYRRFGWLPESSLEALPGG
;
A
#
# COMPACT_ATOMS: atom_id res chain seq x y z
N ALA A 1 12.28 13.98 22.17
CA ALA A 1 10.98 14.00 21.46
C ALA A 1 10.63 15.35 20.79
N ALA A 2 11.48 16.40 20.81
CA ALA A 2 11.15 17.74 20.29
C ALA A 2 11.38 17.94 18.77
N GLY A 3 11.84 16.92 18.04
CA GLY A 3 12.10 17.02 16.60
C GLY A 3 10.83 17.08 15.75
N VAL A 4 9.89 16.16 16.02
CA VAL A 4 8.65 16.02 15.24
C VAL A 4 7.72 17.22 15.42
N ILE A 5 7.52 17.69 16.66
CA ILE A 5 6.67 18.86 16.94
C ILE A 5 7.20 20.12 16.24
N ARG A 6 8.53 20.30 16.20
CA ARG A 6 9.16 21.44 15.53
C ARG A 6 9.14 21.31 14.00
N PHE A 7 9.27 20.10 13.48
CA PHE A 7 9.10 19.82 12.04
C PHE A 7 7.67 20.12 11.58
N LEU A 8 6.67 19.70 12.36
CA LEU A 8 5.26 19.97 12.08
C LEU A 8 4.88 21.44 12.27
N GLY A 9 5.53 22.16 13.20
CA GLY A 9 5.28 23.59 13.43
C GLY A 9 5.91 24.52 12.38
N ALA A 10 6.86 24.02 11.57
CA ALA A 10 7.49 24.78 10.49
C ALA A 10 6.74 24.66 9.15
N HIS A 11 5.79 23.73 9.04
CA HIS A 11 4.92 23.57 7.88
C HIS A 11 3.58 24.27 8.12
N ASP A 12 3.12 25.06 7.14
CA ASP A 12 1.77 25.60 7.15
C ASP A 12 0.77 24.44 7.01
N PRO A 13 -0.08 24.17 8.02
CA PRO A 13 -1.06 23.08 7.97
C PRO A 13 -2.17 23.30 6.93
N LEU A 14 -2.18 24.44 6.23
CA LEU A 14 -3.10 24.78 5.15
C LEU A 14 -2.42 24.86 3.77
N ASP A 15 -1.11 24.63 3.69
CA ASP A 15 -0.41 24.49 2.42
C ASP A 15 -0.82 23.17 1.75
N ARG A 16 -1.87 23.27 0.95
CA ARG A 16 -2.46 22.14 0.24
C ARG A 16 -1.50 21.51 -0.76
N GLU A 17 -0.49 22.23 -1.26
CA GLU A 17 0.53 21.65 -2.14
C GLU A 17 1.54 20.81 -1.34
N ALA A 18 1.94 21.28 -0.14
CA ALA A 18 2.78 20.48 0.76
C ALA A 18 2.04 19.26 1.38
N LEU A 19 0.71 19.30 1.44
CA LEU A 19 -0.15 18.20 1.90
C LEU A 19 -0.58 17.24 0.79
N ALA A 20 -0.34 17.57 -0.47
CA ALA A 20 -0.77 16.74 -1.57
C ALA A 20 0.28 15.67 -1.86
N VAL A 21 0.11 14.50 -1.23
CA VAL A 21 0.49 13.26 -1.92
C VAL A 21 -0.46 13.12 -3.11
N VAL A 22 -0.11 13.77 -4.23
CA VAL A 22 -0.99 13.97 -5.40
C VAL A 22 -1.33 12.63 -6.08
N SER A 23 -0.51 11.61 -5.89
CA SER A 23 -0.78 10.27 -6.38
C SER A 23 -0.32 9.23 -5.35
N TYR A 24 -1.27 8.48 -4.79
CA TYR A 24 -0.96 7.16 -4.24
C TYR A 24 -1.02 6.19 -5.42
N PRO A 25 0.11 5.72 -5.96
CA PRO A 25 0.10 4.84 -7.11
C PRO A 25 -0.69 3.58 -6.74
N ALA A 26 -1.86 3.42 -7.36
CA ALA A 26 -2.68 2.25 -7.15
C ALA A 26 -2.15 1.10 -8.01
N LEU A 27 -2.05 -0.07 -7.39
CA LEU A 27 -1.66 -1.31 -8.06
C LEU A 27 -2.88 -2.20 -8.23
N ARG A 28 -2.77 -3.16 -9.13
CA ARG A 28 -3.79 -4.17 -9.38
C ARG A 28 -3.22 -5.55 -9.18
N VAL A 29 -3.99 -6.46 -8.59
CA VAL A 29 -3.63 -7.88 -8.53
C VAL A 29 -3.72 -8.48 -9.93
N ALA A 30 -2.58 -8.86 -10.50
CA ALA A 30 -2.46 -9.32 -11.88
C ALA A 30 -2.99 -10.75 -12.09
N GLN A 31 -2.83 -11.63 -11.09
CA GLN A 31 -3.18 -13.05 -11.20
C GLN A 31 -4.28 -13.46 -10.21
N ALA A 32 -5.18 -14.33 -10.66
CA ALA A 32 -6.23 -14.88 -9.80
C ALA A 32 -5.63 -15.78 -8.73
N GLY A 33 -5.98 -15.56 -7.46
CA GLY A 33 -5.52 -16.39 -6.35
C GLY A 33 -4.27 -15.88 -5.61
N ALA A 34 -3.82 -14.65 -5.90
CA ALA A 34 -2.82 -13.98 -5.07
C ALA A 34 -3.26 -13.99 -3.61
N THR A 35 -2.40 -14.46 -2.73
CA THR A 35 -2.73 -14.68 -1.32
C THR A 35 -2.13 -13.55 -0.50
N LEU A 36 -3.01 -12.69 0.02
CA LEU A 36 -2.66 -11.62 0.95
C LEU A 36 -2.27 -12.23 2.30
N ARG A 37 -1.02 -12.07 2.68
CA ARG A 37 -0.44 -12.66 3.90
C ARG A 37 -0.32 -11.63 5.02
N PRO A 38 -0.37 -12.04 6.30
CA PRO A 38 -0.08 -11.13 7.40
C PRO A 38 1.40 -10.70 7.44
N HIS A 39 2.32 -11.52 6.93
CA HIS A 39 3.76 -11.24 6.90
C HIS A 39 4.43 -11.95 5.71
N PRO A 40 5.51 -11.39 5.11
CA PRO A 40 6.24 -12.00 4.00
C PRO A 40 6.78 -13.41 4.30
N GLU A 41 7.43 -13.54 5.46
CA GLU A 41 8.15 -14.75 5.88
C GLU A 41 7.35 -15.64 6.86
N GLY A 42 6.10 -15.27 7.19
CA GLY A 42 5.34 -15.91 8.26
C GLY A 42 4.46 -17.08 7.80
N GLU A 43 4.27 -18.05 8.69
CA GLU A 43 3.16 -19.01 8.58
C GLU A 43 1.87 -18.36 9.09
N GLY A 44 0.94 -18.13 8.17
CA GLY A 44 -0.38 -17.59 8.50
C GLY A 44 -1.37 -17.92 7.39
N ARG A 45 -2.64 -18.14 7.77
CA ARG A 45 -3.72 -18.27 6.78
C ARG A 45 -3.92 -16.94 6.09
N GLY A 46 -3.38 -16.81 4.88
CA GLY A 46 -3.63 -15.66 4.02
C GLY A 46 -5.03 -15.69 3.43
N VAL A 47 -5.47 -14.53 2.95
CA VAL A 47 -6.76 -14.35 2.26
C VAL A 47 -6.50 -14.26 0.76
N ARG A 48 -7.22 -15.04 -0.06
CA ARG A 48 -7.09 -14.93 -1.52
C ARG A 48 -7.80 -13.67 -2.02
N LEU A 49 -7.12 -12.94 -2.88
CA LEU A 49 -7.68 -11.82 -3.62
C LEU A 49 -8.02 -12.25 -5.05
N ALA A 50 -9.08 -11.65 -5.59
CA ALA A 50 -9.44 -11.83 -6.98
C ALA A 50 -8.46 -11.05 -7.88
N ALA A 51 -8.19 -11.56 -9.08
CA ALA A 51 -7.52 -10.76 -10.11
C ALA A 51 -8.32 -9.47 -10.36
N GLY A 52 -7.63 -8.38 -10.64
CA GLY A 52 -8.24 -7.07 -10.83
C GLY A 52 -8.49 -6.30 -9.53
N THR A 53 -8.29 -6.91 -8.35
CA THR A 53 -8.42 -6.21 -7.07
C THR A 53 -7.44 -5.04 -7.03
N VAL A 54 -7.95 -3.83 -6.80
CA VAL A 54 -7.15 -2.62 -6.67
C VAL A 54 -6.63 -2.52 -5.24
N VAL A 55 -5.34 -2.24 -5.10
CA VAL A 55 -4.67 -2.13 -3.82
C VAL A 55 -3.79 -0.88 -3.79
N ARG A 56 -3.54 -0.35 -2.59
CA ARG A 56 -2.57 0.72 -2.36
C ARG A 56 -1.31 0.13 -1.74
N PRO A 57 -0.13 0.32 -2.35
CA PRO A 57 1.13 -0.04 -1.73
C PRO A 57 1.44 0.93 -0.57
N LEU A 58 1.94 0.38 0.53
CA LEU A 58 2.34 1.13 1.72
C LEU A 58 3.84 1.03 1.95
N HIS A 59 4.39 -0.17 1.77
CA HIS A 59 5.80 -0.47 1.96
C HIS A 59 6.25 -1.61 1.05
N SER A 60 7.54 -1.67 0.71
CA SER A 60 8.11 -2.75 -0.09
C SER A 60 9.42 -3.23 0.52
N GLU A 61 9.59 -4.55 0.63
CA GLU A 61 10.84 -5.17 1.08
C GLU A 61 11.03 -6.54 0.42
N ARG A 62 12.26 -6.86 0.00
CA ARG A 62 12.66 -8.21 -0.47
C ARG A 62 11.71 -8.87 -1.48
N GLY A 63 11.15 -8.11 -2.42
CA GLY A 63 10.21 -8.60 -3.44
C GLY A 63 8.77 -8.80 -2.95
N TRP A 64 8.44 -8.26 -1.77
CA TRP A 64 7.11 -8.19 -1.22
C TRP A 64 6.65 -6.75 -1.11
N VAL A 65 5.34 -6.56 -1.23
CA VAL A 65 4.69 -5.27 -1.10
C VAL A 65 3.61 -5.40 -0.05
N GLU A 66 3.70 -4.58 0.99
CA GLU A 66 2.61 -4.35 1.93
C GLU A 66 1.56 -3.49 1.24
N VAL A 67 0.34 -3.98 1.25
CA VAL A 67 -0.79 -3.35 0.56
C VAL A 67 -2.00 -3.26 1.47
N VAL A 68 -2.86 -2.29 1.17
CA VAL A 68 -4.24 -2.23 1.66
C VAL A 68 -5.22 -2.30 0.49
N VAL A 69 -6.30 -3.06 0.63
CA VAL A 69 -7.33 -3.19 -0.40
C VAL A 69 -8.09 -1.87 -0.55
N TRP A 70 -8.24 -1.40 -1.79
CA TRP A 70 -8.97 -0.17 -2.06
C TRP A 70 -10.44 -0.32 -1.70
N GLY A 71 -10.98 0.60 -0.90
CA GLY A 71 -12.38 0.56 -0.45
C GLY A 71 -12.64 -0.41 0.72
N ASP A 72 -11.66 -1.21 1.14
CA ASP A 72 -11.74 -2.06 2.34
C ASP A 72 -10.44 -1.97 3.14
N TYR A 73 -10.33 -0.91 3.95
CA TYR A 73 -9.14 -0.61 4.75
C TYR A 73 -8.89 -1.60 5.90
N ARG A 74 -9.80 -2.56 6.14
CA ARG A 74 -9.59 -3.64 7.11
C ARG A 74 -8.86 -4.83 6.51
N ARG A 75 -8.71 -4.88 5.19
CA ARG A 75 -7.96 -5.91 4.48
C ARG A 75 -6.62 -5.34 4.03
N PHE A 76 -5.58 -5.66 4.78
CA PHE A 76 -4.21 -5.29 4.49
C PHE A 76 -3.28 -6.47 4.75
N GLY A 77 -2.07 -6.40 4.21
CA GLY A 77 -1.06 -7.43 4.34
C GLY A 77 -0.12 -7.41 3.16
N TRP A 78 0.56 -8.51 2.94
CA TRP A 78 1.69 -8.62 2.03
C TRP A 78 1.35 -9.47 0.82
N LEU A 79 1.77 -9.00 -0.34
CA LEU A 79 1.71 -9.71 -1.61
C LEU A 79 3.10 -9.77 -2.25
N PRO A 80 3.43 -10.83 -3.02
CA PRO A 80 4.61 -10.81 -3.87
C PRO A 80 4.49 -9.68 -4.89
N GLU A 81 5.55 -8.93 -5.11
CA GLU A 81 5.60 -7.84 -6.09
C GLU A 81 5.23 -8.33 -7.49
N SER A 82 5.67 -9.54 -7.85
CA SER A 82 5.34 -10.20 -9.12
C SER A 82 3.85 -10.52 -9.33
N SER A 83 3.03 -10.43 -8.28
CA SER A 83 1.57 -10.60 -8.37
C SER A 83 0.83 -9.29 -8.62
N LEU A 84 1.55 -8.17 -8.68
CA LEU A 84 1.00 -6.83 -8.85
C LEU A 84 1.39 -6.23 -10.20
N GLU A 85 0.52 -5.39 -10.73
CA GLU A 85 0.78 -4.59 -11.93
C GLU A 85 0.33 -3.15 -11.70
N ALA A 86 1.01 -2.20 -12.31
CA ALA A 86 0.61 -0.80 -12.30
C ALA A 86 -0.68 -0.61 -13.10
N LEU A 87 -1.57 0.25 -12.62
CA LEU A 87 -2.72 0.68 -13.42
C LEU A 87 -2.24 1.59 -14.57
N PRO A 88 -2.73 1.38 -15.81
CA PRO A 88 -2.41 2.29 -16.90
C PRO A 88 -3.02 3.68 -16.62
N GLY A 89 -2.16 4.70 -16.56
CA GLY A 89 -2.57 6.12 -16.39
C GLY A 89 -2.19 6.78 -15.05
N GLY A 90 -1.18 6.27 -14.34
CA GLY A 90 -0.58 6.93 -13.18
C GLY A 90 0.48 7.96 -13.55
#